data_AF-A0A7H8HZQ4-F1
#
_entry.id   AF-A0A7H8HZQ4-F1
#
_cell.length_a   1.000
_cell.length_b   1.000
_cell.length_c   1.000
_cell.angle_alpha   90.00
_cell.angle_beta   90.00
_cell.angle_gamma   90.00
#
_symmetry.space_group_name_H-M   'P 1'
#
loop_
_entity.id
_entity.type
_entity.pdbx_description
1 polymer ?
#
loop_
_entity_poly.entity_id
_entity_poly.type
_entity_poly.pdbx_seq_one_letter_code
_entity_poly.pdbx_strand_id
1 'polypeptide(L)'
;MYRIEVPGYEADRLRPALGPRRAAVFAAKLGLAARALAGRRLVNVTGDDRRKGGVYEVMRSVLPYLVGAGIEVEWLNLGTPPEARPALEYFHVLAHGIPPAEDWYGLLARELRNWPGSAGLPPPSWRRFSGRTT
;
A
#
# COMPACT_ATOMS: atom_id res chain seq x y z
N MET A 1 5.43 0.40 14.23
CA MET A 1 5.74 0.82 12.85
C MET A 1 7.24 0.67 12.63
N TYR A 2 7.68 0.17 11.48
CA TYR A 2 9.09 -0.06 11.18
C TYR A 2 9.42 0.28 9.73
N ARG A 3 10.68 0.65 9.46
CA ARG A 3 11.16 0.95 8.10
C ARG A 3 11.56 -0.32 7.36
N ILE A 4 11.24 -0.39 6.08
CA ILE A 4 11.72 -1.41 5.15
C ILE A 4 12.81 -0.78 4.28
N GLU A 5 13.95 -1.46 4.20
CA GLU A 5 15.04 -1.05 3.33
C GLU A 5 14.67 -1.25 1.86
N VAL A 6 14.94 -0.24 1.04
CA VAL A 6 14.68 -0.26 -0.41
C VAL A 6 16.01 -0.03 -1.13
N PRO A 7 16.60 -1.05 -1.79
CA PRO A 7 17.81 -0.87 -2.57
C PRO A 7 17.54 -0.06 -3.84
N GLY A 8 18.55 0.57 -4.43
CA GLY A 8 18.44 1.21 -5.75
C GLY A 8 18.77 0.23 -6.88
N TYR A 9 17.92 0.13 -7.90
CA TYR A 9 18.18 -0.64 -9.12
C TYR A 9 18.16 0.22 -10.37
N GLU A 10 19.17 0.03 -11.22
CA GLU A 10 19.24 0.62 -12.55
C GLU A 10 18.12 0.09 -13.45
N ALA A 11 17.53 0.98 -14.25
CA ALA A 11 16.44 0.65 -15.17
C ALA A 11 16.86 -0.42 -16.21
N ASP A 12 18.13 -0.43 -16.62
CA ASP A 12 18.65 -1.35 -17.64
C ASP A 12 18.61 -2.82 -17.19
N ARG A 13 18.49 -3.09 -15.88
CA ARG A 13 18.32 -4.45 -15.35
C ARG A 13 17.10 -5.18 -15.94
N LEU A 14 16.06 -4.44 -16.35
CA LEU A 14 14.86 -5.04 -16.98
C LEU A 14 14.99 -5.17 -18.51
N ARG A 15 16.06 -4.66 -19.13
CA ARG A 15 16.26 -4.72 -20.57
C ARG A 15 16.19 -6.13 -21.16
N PRO A 16 16.76 -7.17 -20.54
CA PRO A 16 16.65 -8.54 -21.07
C PRO A 16 15.20 -9.04 -21.15
N ALA A 17 14.34 -8.66 -20.20
CA ALA A 17 12.93 -9.09 -20.15
C ALA A 17 12.02 -8.21 -21.04
N LEU A 18 12.28 -6.91 -21.10
CA LEU A 18 11.45 -5.95 -21.81
C LEU A 18 11.80 -5.85 -23.30
N GLY A 19 13.05 -6.12 -23.66
CA GLY A 19 13.64 -5.75 -24.94
C GLY A 19 13.98 -4.25 -25.02
N PRO A 20 14.81 -3.83 -25.99
CA PRO A 20 15.43 -2.51 -26.01
C PRO A 20 14.43 -1.35 -26.05
N ARG A 21 13.37 -1.46 -26.86
CA ARG A 21 12.36 -0.39 -27.02
C ARG A 21 11.59 -0.13 -25.72
N ARG A 22 11.10 -1.19 -25.06
CA ARG A 22 10.33 -1.06 -23.81
C ARG A 22 11.22 -0.65 -22.64
N ALA A 23 12.47 -1.11 -22.61
CA ALA A 23 13.45 -0.65 -21.63
C ALA A 23 13.73 0.85 -21.75
N ALA A 24 13.88 1.38 -22.96
CA ALA A 24 14.06 2.82 -23.18
C ALA A 24 12.83 3.63 -22.73
N VAL A 25 11.62 3.15 -23.02
CA VAL A 25 10.37 3.78 -22.52
C VAL A 25 10.32 3.76 -21.00
N PHE A 26 10.64 2.63 -20.37
CA PHE A 26 10.66 2.49 -18.92
C PHE A 26 11.64 3.48 -18.27
N ALA A 27 12.88 3.54 -18.74
CA ALA A 27 13.89 4.48 -18.26
C ALA A 27 13.44 5.95 -18.44
N ALA A 28 12.84 6.29 -19.59
CA ALA A 28 12.32 7.63 -19.84
C ALA A 28 11.19 8.01 -18.87
N LYS A 29 10.29 7.06 -18.55
CA LYS A 29 9.20 7.27 -17.58
C LYS A 29 9.71 7.43 -16.15
N LEU A 30 10.73 6.66 -15.76
CA LEU A 30 11.42 6.84 -14.47
C LEU A 30 12.05 8.23 -14.37
N GLY A 31 12.76 8.68 -15.41
CA GLY A 31 13.34 10.01 -15.44
C GLY A 31 12.30 11.14 -15.37
N LEU A 32 11.12 10.96 -15.97
CA LEU A 32 10.01 11.90 -15.83
C LEU A 32 9.47 11.94 -14.39
N ALA A 33 9.29 10.77 -13.75
CA ALA A 33 8.85 10.69 -12.37
C ALA A 33 9.86 11.35 -11.42
N ALA A 34 11.17 11.10 -11.61
CA ALA A 34 12.23 11.71 -10.82
C ALA A 34 12.21 13.24 -10.90
N ARG A 35 12.02 13.82 -12.09
CA ARG A 35 11.86 15.27 -12.25
C ARG A 35 10.60 15.79 -11.59
N ALA A 36 9.47 15.10 -11.73
CA ALA A 36 8.21 15.51 -11.13
C ALA A 36 8.23 15.47 -9.58
N LEU A 37 9.07 14.62 -9.01
CA LEU A 37 9.23 14.45 -7.55
C LEU A 37 10.52 15.08 -7.01
N ALA A 38 11.21 15.91 -7.80
CA ALA A 38 12.46 16.54 -7.37
C ALA A 38 12.26 17.35 -6.07
N GLY A 39 13.14 17.11 -5.09
CA GLY A 39 13.06 17.74 -3.77
C GLY A 39 11.93 17.22 -2.88
N ARG A 40 11.22 16.15 -3.28
CA ARG A 40 10.16 15.53 -2.48
C ARG A 40 10.55 14.10 -2.10
N ARG A 41 10.12 13.69 -0.90
CA ARG A 41 10.19 12.30 -0.45
C ARG A 41 8.88 11.57 -0.75
N LEU A 42 8.97 10.43 -1.41
CA LEU A 42 7.85 9.51 -1.61
C LEU A 42 7.77 8.52 -0.45
N VAL A 43 6.80 8.74 0.45
CA VAL A 43 6.57 7.87 1.60
C VAL A 43 5.48 6.86 1.27
N ASN A 44 5.82 5.57 1.30
CA ASN A 44 4.89 4.47 1.15
C ASN A 44 4.61 3.86 2.53
N VAL A 45 3.33 3.76 2.90
CA VAL A 45 2.92 3.12 4.16
C VAL A 45 2.11 1.88 3.83
N THR A 46 2.57 0.73 4.29
CA THR A 46 1.85 -0.55 4.20
C THR A 46 1.47 -1.03 5.60
N GLY A 47 0.55 -1.99 5.69
CA GLY A 47 0.07 -2.50 6.99
C GLY A 47 -0.10 -4.01 7.05
N ASP A 48 0.67 -4.77 6.26
CA ASP A 48 0.66 -6.24 6.30
C ASP A 48 1.91 -6.71 7.06
N ASP A 49 1.75 -7.41 8.19
CA ASP A 49 2.88 -7.85 9.03
C ASP A 49 3.72 -8.98 8.40
N ARG A 50 3.25 -9.57 7.31
CA ARG A 50 3.73 -10.89 6.92
C ARG A 50 4.98 -10.88 6.04
N ARG A 51 5.48 -9.69 5.65
CA ARG A 51 6.59 -9.53 4.68
C ARG A 51 6.42 -10.40 3.42
N LYS A 52 5.17 -10.70 3.06
CA LYS A 52 4.75 -11.59 1.98
C LYS A 52 3.39 -11.14 1.48
N GLY A 53 3.01 -11.57 0.28
CA GLY A 53 1.74 -11.21 -0.34
C GLY A 53 1.87 -10.12 -1.40
N GLY A 54 0.84 -9.98 -2.24
CA GLY A 54 0.92 -9.28 -3.52
C GLY A 54 1.41 -7.84 -3.42
N VAL A 55 0.88 -7.04 -2.49
CA VAL A 55 1.32 -5.63 -2.34
C VAL A 55 2.79 -5.56 -1.90
N TYR A 56 3.20 -6.38 -0.93
CA TYR A 56 4.59 -6.41 -0.47
C TYR A 56 5.55 -6.83 -1.59
N GLU A 57 5.20 -7.84 -2.36
CA GLU A 57 5.99 -8.33 -3.50
C GLU A 57 6.07 -7.30 -4.63
N VAL A 58 4.97 -6.63 -4.95
CA VAL A 58 4.93 -5.55 -5.94
C VAL A 58 5.80 -4.38 -5.48
N MET A 59 5.66 -3.94 -4.22
CA MET A 59 6.44 -2.83 -3.67
C MET A 59 7.93 -3.16 -3.67
N ARG A 60 8.30 -4.38 -3.24
CA ARG A 60 9.69 -4.86 -3.25
C ARG A 60 10.28 -4.95 -4.67
N SER A 61 9.43 -5.13 -5.68
CA SER A 61 9.85 -5.18 -7.08
C SER A 61 9.93 -3.80 -7.74
N VAL A 62 9.05 -2.87 -7.37
CA VAL A 62 8.88 -1.57 -8.06
C VAL A 62 9.71 -0.47 -7.41
N LEU A 63 9.66 -0.33 -6.08
CA LEU A 63 10.32 0.79 -5.38
C LEU A 63 11.83 0.88 -5.66
N PRO A 64 12.57 -0.23 -5.82
CA PRO A 64 13.99 -0.13 -6.13
C PRO A 64 14.33 0.66 -7.38
N TYR A 65 13.48 0.61 -8.41
CA TYR A 65 13.68 1.36 -9.64
C TYR A 65 13.37 2.86 -9.47
N LEU A 66 12.51 3.22 -8.52
CA LEU A 66 12.30 4.63 -8.15
C LEU A 66 13.54 5.17 -7.44
N VAL A 67 14.10 4.40 -6.50
CA VAL A 67 15.36 4.75 -5.81
C VAL A 67 16.50 4.87 -6.81
N GLY A 68 16.66 3.90 -7.72
CA GLY A 68 17.69 3.96 -8.77
C GLY A 68 17.52 5.13 -9.75
N ALA A 69 16.30 5.63 -9.92
CA ALA A 69 16.04 6.85 -10.70
C ALA A 69 16.34 8.16 -9.94
N GLY A 70 16.82 8.07 -8.69
CA GLY A 70 17.12 9.22 -7.84
C GLY A 70 15.92 9.78 -7.08
N ILE A 71 14.80 9.04 -7.01
CA ILE A 71 13.66 9.44 -6.18
C ILE A 71 13.95 9.04 -4.73
N GLU A 72 13.80 9.99 -3.81
CA GLU A 72 13.91 9.69 -2.39
C GLU A 72 12.66 8.91 -1.94
N VAL A 73 12.85 7.62 -1.62
CA VAL A 73 11.77 6.72 -1.21
C VAL A 73 11.95 6.31 0.24
N GLU A 74 10.86 6.36 0.99
CA GLU A 74 10.77 5.78 2.33
C GLU A 74 9.61 4.78 2.35
N TRP A 75 9.89 3.53 2.74
CA TRP A 75 8.85 2.51 2.92
C TRP A 75 8.71 2.16 4.39
N LEU A 76 7.53 2.41 4.92
CA LEU A 76 7.15 2.17 6.31
C LEU A 76 6.08 1.08 6.36
N ASN A 77 6.24 0.12 7.26
CA ASN A 77 5.21 -0.86 7.55
C ASN A 77 4.64 -0.64 8.95
N LEU A 78 3.32 -0.60 9.02
CA LEU A 78 2.60 -0.76 10.27
C LEU A 78 2.72 -2.24 10.64
N GLY A 79 3.25 -2.52 11.84
CA GLY A 79 3.25 -3.87 12.39
C GLY A 79 1.84 -4.22 12.85
N THR A 80 0.93 -4.32 11.88
CA THR A 80 -0.49 -4.52 12.14
C THR A 80 -0.69 -5.96 12.56
N PRO A 81 -1.28 -6.21 13.73
CA PRO A 81 -1.55 -7.58 14.15
C PRO A 81 -2.56 -8.23 13.19
N PRO A 82 -2.46 -9.54 12.88
CA PRO A 82 -3.29 -10.21 11.88
C PRO A 82 -4.81 -10.01 12.06
N GLU A 83 -5.24 -9.84 13.30
CA GLU A 83 -6.62 -9.60 13.74
C GLU A 83 -7.17 -8.27 13.18
N ALA A 84 -6.32 -7.28 12.91
CA ALA A 84 -6.76 -6.00 12.34
C ALA A 84 -6.87 -6.03 10.80
N ARG A 85 -6.50 -7.13 10.13
CA ARG A 85 -6.57 -7.24 8.66
C ARG A 85 -7.99 -7.04 8.09
N PRO A 86 -9.06 -7.65 8.63
CA PRO A 86 -10.42 -7.42 8.11
C PRO A 86 -10.83 -5.95 8.18
N ALA A 87 -10.37 -5.22 9.20
CA ALA A 87 -10.62 -3.78 9.31
C ALA A 87 -9.89 -2.98 8.23
N LEU A 88 -8.61 -3.28 8.01
CA LEU A 88 -7.85 -2.61 6.96
C LEU A 88 -8.42 -2.88 5.58
N GLU A 89 -8.80 -4.12 5.28
CA GLU A 89 -9.41 -4.48 4.00
C GLU A 89 -10.76 -3.75 3.83
N TYR A 90 -11.59 -3.70 4.88
CA TYR A 90 -12.85 -2.95 4.88
C TYR A 90 -12.66 -1.46 4.55
N PHE A 91 -11.71 -0.78 5.19
CA PHE A 91 -11.44 0.63 4.89
C PHE A 91 -10.77 0.83 3.53
N HIS A 92 -9.95 -0.12 3.08
CA HIS A 92 -9.32 -0.08 1.76
C HIS A 92 -10.36 -0.07 0.64
N VAL A 93 -11.34 -0.99 0.67
CA VAL A 93 -12.39 -1.02 -0.35
C VAL A 93 -13.26 0.24 -0.31
N LEU A 94 -13.58 0.75 0.88
CA LEU A 94 -14.31 2.02 1.02
C LEU A 94 -13.53 3.21 0.45
N ALA A 95 -12.22 3.29 0.68
CA ALA A 95 -11.37 4.35 0.12
C ALA A 95 -11.32 4.32 -1.42
N HIS A 96 -11.55 3.15 -2.02
CA HIS A 96 -11.70 2.98 -3.47
C HIS A 96 -13.14 3.17 -3.98
N GLY A 97 -14.09 3.56 -3.11
CA GLY A 97 -15.49 3.71 -3.46
C GLY A 97 -16.22 2.38 -3.70
N ILE A 98 -15.64 1.27 -3.25
CA ILE A 98 -16.19 -0.09 -3.40
C ILE A 98 -16.94 -0.46 -2.10
N PRO A 99 -18.20 -0.92 -2.18
CA PRO A 99 -18.91 -1.38 -1.00
C PRO A 99 -18.25 -2.67 -0.45
N PRO A 100 -17.96 -2.73 0.86
CA PRO A 100 -17.44 -3.94 1.49
C PRO A 100 -18.48 -5.05 1.50
N ALA A 101 -18.02 -6.30 1.44
CA ALA A 101 -18.89 -7.47 1.53
C ALA A 101 -19.63 -7.53 2.89
N GLU A 102 -20.83 -8.10 2.91
CA GLU A 102 -21.72 -8.09 4.08
C GLU A 102 -21.12 -8.85 5.29
N ASP A 103 -20.35 -9.90 5.03
CA ASP A 103 -19.63 -10.69 6.04
C ASP A 103 -18.44 -9.94 6.66
N TRP A 104 -17.90 -8.91 5.99
CA TRP A 104 -16.79 -8.11 6.51
C TRP A 104 -17.22 -7.23 7.67
N TYR A 105 -18.49 -6.83 7.75
CA TYR A 105 -19.03 -6.11 8.91
C TYR A 105 -19.05 -7.00 10.15
N GLY A 106 -19.45 -8.27 9.99
CA GLY A 106 -19.46 -9.25 11.08
C GLY A 106 -18.05 -9.56 11.59
N LEU A 107 -17.10 -9.72 10.67
CA LEU A 107 -15.67 -9.88 10.97
C LEU A 107 -15.10 -8.64 11.67
N LEU A 108 -15.27 -7.45 11.09
CA LEU A 108 -14.80 -6.20 11.69
C LEU A 108 -15.38 -5.98 13.10
N ALA A 109 -16.68 -6.20 13.28
CA ALA A 109 -17.32 -6.05 14.58
C ALA A 109 -16.79 -7.07 15.60
N ARG A 110 -16.46 -8.30 15.18
CA ARG A 110 -15.84 -9.32 16.04
C ARG A 110 -14.42 -8.93 16.44
N GLU A 111 -13.60 -8.51 15.48
CA GLU A 111 -12.22 -8.12 15.76
C GLU A 111 -12.15 -6.85 16.63
N LEU A 112 -13.04 -5.88 16.40
CA LEU A 112 -13.16 -4.70 17.27
C LEU A 112 -13.52 -5.07 18.71
N ARG A 113 -14.38 -6.06 18.95
CA ARG A 113 -14.70 -6.52 20.32
C ARG A 113 -13.53 -7.21 21.01
N ASN A 114 -12.65 -7.85 20.24
CA ASN A 114 -11.50 -8.58 20.76
C ASN A 114 -10.24 -7.71 20.85
N TRP A 115 -10.26 -6.50 20.29
CA TRP A 115 -9.15 -5.57 20.35
C TRP A 115 -8.91 -5.09 21.80
N PRO A 116 -7.70 -5.22 22.37
CA PRO A 116 -7.42 -4.86 23.77
C PRO A 116 -7.71 -3.38 24.11
N GLY A 117 -7.64 -2.49 23.11
CA GLY A 117 -7.99 -1.08 23.25
C GLY A 117 -9.46 -0.74 22.99
N SER A 118 -10.35 -1.74 22.91
CA SER A 118 -11.78 -1.54 22.62
C SER A 118 -12.61 -1.22 23.87
N ALA A 119 -12.04 -1.38 25.06
CA ALA A 119 -12.69 -1.01 26.31
C ALA A 119 -13.02 0.49 26.29
N GLY A 120 -14.30 0.81 26.16
CA GLY A 120 -14.82 2.18 26.11
C GLY A 120 -15.06 2.75 24.71
N LEU A 121 -14.77 2.02 23.64
CA LEU A 121 -15.23 2.41 22.31
C LEU A 121 -16.73 2.12 22.20
N PRO A 122 -17.57 3.10 21.78
CA PRO A 122 -18.98 2.82 21.55
C PRO A 122 -19.10 1.74 20.47
N PRO A 123 -20.13 0.87 20.54
CA PRO A 123 -20.38 -0.09 19.47
C PRO A 123 -20.45 0.69 18.15
N PRO A 124 -19.85 0.17 17.07
CA PRO A 124 -19.74 0.94 15.84
C PRO A 124 -21.13 1.30 15.32
N SER A 125 -21.53 2.57 15.46
CA SER A 125 -22.79 3.08 14.93
C SER A 125 -22.58 3.51 13.47
N TRP A 126 -22.15 2.57 12.63
CA TRP A 126 -22.02 2.83 11.20
C TRP A 126 -23.43 2.86 10.61
N ARG A 127 -24.03 4.05 10.49
CA ARG A 127 -25.18 4.23 9.60
C ARG A 127 -24.71 3.80 8.21
N ARG A 128 -25.48 2.94 7.53
CA ARG A 128 -25.22 2.53 6.13
C ARG A 128 -24.78 3.77 5.37
N PHE A 129 -23.55 3.77 4.85
CA PHE A 129 -23.12 4.78 3.90
C PHE A 129 -23.93 4.50 2.63
N SER A 130 -25.13 5.08 2.54
CA SER A 130 -25.91 5.04 1.32
C SER A 130 -25.17 5.91 0.31
N GLY A 131 -24.33 5.28 -0.51
CA GLY A 131 -23.65 5.94 -1.62
C GLY A 131 -24.68 6.63 -2.50
N ARG A 132 -24.86 7.93 -2.29
CA ARG A 132 -25.43 8.82 -3.31
C ARG A 132 -24.24 9.35 -4.09
N THR A 133 -23.98 8.71 -5.22
CA THR A 133 -23.22 9.30 -6.32
C THR A 133 -23.99 10.53 -6.82
N THR A 134 -23.43 11.71 -6.57
CA THR A 134 -23.74 12.95 -7.31
C THR A 134 -22.75 13.09 -8.46
#